data_AF-A0A8J7HHF3-F1
#
_entry.id   AF-A0A8J7HHF3-F1
#
_cell.length_a   1.000
_cell.length_b   1.000
_cell.length_c   1.000
_cell.angle_alpha   90.00
_cell.angle_beta   90.00
_cell.angle_gamma   90.00
#
_symmetry.space_group_name_H-M   'P 1'
#
loop_
_entity.id
_entity.type
_entity.pdbx_description
1 polymer ?
#
loop_
_entity_poly.entity_id
_entity_poly.type
_entity_poly.pdbx_seq_one_letter_code
_entity_poly.pdbx_strand_id
1 'polypeptide(L)'
;MGLFDDLSRFLENRLEEFLRNNPHLELEALLEQLRQQEEDTLKLIAELQLQEKRSQEEILSTAQEIQRWHIRVQKAQDAGRQDLAAAAQTREAALLREGNQRWGHMQGLKERIDQSKELLRKIQVRRQEVQTKAAEAQTVRAQQAQTQQRIETNGWWNSTSSSSSGFDDLEEKFRRWETQDELEQMKRNLGK
;
A
#
# COMPACT_ATOMS: atom_id res chain seq x y z
N MET A 1 10.21 21.63 2.56
CA MET A 1 10.14 20.19 2.86
C MET A 1 8.70 19.86 3.16
N GLY A 2 8.00 19.24 2.19
CA GLY A 2 6.56 18.96 2.30
C GLY A 2 6.31 17.52 2.76
N LEU A 3 5.08 17.23 3.17
CA LEU A 3 4.61 15.89 3.58
C LEU A 3 5.03 14.76 2.63
N PHE A 4 5.18 15.05 1.33
CA PHE A 4 5.66 14.12 0.30
C PHE A 4 7.12 13.65 0.50
N ASP A 5 7.98 14.54 0.98
CA ASP A 5 9.41 14.28 1.18
C ASP A 5 9.62 13.46 2.46
N ASP A 6 8.85 13.77 3.50
CA ASP A 6 8.86 13.01 4.77
C ASP A 6 8.31 11.59 4.59
N LEU A 7 7.28 11.41 3.75
CA LEU A 7 6.73 10.08 3.43
C LEU A 7 7.71 9.26 2.59
N SER A 8 8.34 9.86 1.58
CA SER A 8 9.35 9.17 0.76
C SER A 8 10.50 8.68 1.63
N ARG A 9 10.99 9.52 2.55
CA ARG A 9 12.05 9.16 3.52
C ARG A 9 11.62 8.08 4.52
N PHE A 10 10.36 8.11 4.97
CA PHE A 10 9.82 7.06 5.84
C PHE A 10 9.81 5.70 5.13
N LEU A 11 9.31 5.68 3.88
CA LEU A 11 9.29 4.48 3.05
C LEU A 11 10.70 3.98 2.73
N GLU A 12 11.69 4.86 2.63
CA GLU A 12 13.05 4.48 2.21
C GLU A 12 13.89 3.94 3.37
N ASN A 13 13.87 4.57 4.55
CA ASN A 13 14.81 4.27 5.63
C ASN A 13 14.18 3.72 6.91
N ARG A 14 12.93 4.06 7.24
CA ARG A 14 12.32 3.68 8.52
C ARG A 14 11.53 2.38 8.46
N LEU A 15 11.06 1.98 7.28
CA LEU A 15 10.25 0.79 7.14
C LEU A 15 11.02 -0.48 7.54
N GLU A 16 12.27 -0.63 7.11
CA GLU A 16 13.09 -1.82 7.46
C GLU A 16 13.41 -1.91 8.96
N GLU A 17 13.72 -0.78 9.57
CA GLU A 17 14.03 -0.69 11.00
C GLU A 17 12.77 -0.96 11.86
N PHE A 18 11.62 -0.48 11.42
CA PHE A 18 10.32 -0.69 12.07
C PHE A 18 9.90 -2.16 12.03
N LEU A 19 10.02 -2.80 10.87
CA LEU A 19 9.73 -4.22 10.67
C LEU A 19 10.60 -5.14 11.55
N ARG A 20 11.82 -4.69 11.88
CA ARG A 20 12.78 -5.47 12.68
C ARG A 20 12.46 -5.45 14.19
N ASN A 21 11.79 -4.41 14.67
CA ASN A 21 11.65 -4.14 16.10
C ASN A 21 10.29 -4.54 16.70
N ASN A 22 9.18 -4.57 15.94
CA ASN A 22 7.85 -4.98 16.45
C ASN A 22 6.97 -5.68 15.38
N PRO A 23 7.20 -6.98 15.09
CA PRO A 23 6.82 -7.57 13.80
C PRO A 23 5.37 -8.07 13.61
N HIS A 24 4.38 -7.75 14.46
CA HIS A 24 3.06 -8.41 14.36
C HIS A 24 1.83 -7.50 14.40
N LEU A 25 1.68 -6.63 15.40
CA LEU A 25 0.52 -5.72 15.45
C LEU A 25 0.67 -4.51 14.52
N GLU A 26 1.90 -4.18 14.14
CA GLU A 26 2.19 -3.02 13.31
C GLU A 26 2.10 -3.33 11.81
N LEU A 27 2.25 -4.59 11.39
CA LEU A 27 2.26 -4.96 9.96
C LEU A 27 0.88 -4.82 9.31
N GLU A 28 -0.18 -5.26 9.99
CA GLU A 28 -1.55 -5.15 9.48
C GLU A 28 -1.98 -3.69 9.40
N ALA A 29 -1.66 -2.89 10.43
CA ALA A 29 -1.92 -1.45 10.43
C ALA A 29 -1.14 -0.73 9.31
N LEU A 30 0.12 -1.12 9.09
CA LEU A 30 0.96 -0.54 8.04
C LEU A 30 0.46 -0.95 6.64
N LEU A 31 -0.02 -2.18 6.46
CA LEU A 31 -0.66 -2.62 5.22
C LEU A 31 -1.91 -1.81 4.90
N GLU A 32 -2.76 -1.57 5.90
CA GLU A 32 -3.97 -0.76 5.69
C GLU A 32 -3.61 0.70 5.40
N GLN A 33 -2.59 1.25 6.06
CA GLN A 33 -2.09 2.60 5.74
C GLN A 33 -1.55 2.68 4.30
N LEU A 34 -0.77 1.70 3.85
CA LEU A 34 -0.29 1.65 2.46
C LEU A 34 -1.43 1.49 1.47
N ARG A 35 -2.46 0.70 1.80
CA ARG A 35 -3.67 0.55 0.98
C ARG A 35 -4.42 1.87 0.84
N GLN A 36 -4.61 2.59 1.94
CA GLN A 36 -5.25 3.90 1.94
C GLN A 36 -4.44 4.92 1.12
N GLN A 37 -3.12 4.96 1.31
CA GLN A 37 -2.24 5.85 0.54
C GLN A 37 -2.27 5.54 -0.96
N GLU A 38 -2.33 4.26 -1.34
CA GLU A 38 -2.49 3.87 -2.74
C GLU A 38 -3.82 4.38 -3.32
N GLU A 39 -4.93 4.22 -2.60
CA GLU A 39 -6.23 4.71 -3.02
C GLU A 39 -6.26 6.24 -3.17
N ASP A 40 -5.70 6.96 -2.20
CA ASP A 40 -5.63 8.43 -2.24
C ASP A 40 -4.72 8.92 -3.38
N THR A 41 -3.62 8.21 -3.65
CA THR A 41 -2.73 8.53 -4.78
C THR A 41 -3.42 8.28 -6.12
N LEU A 42 -4.22 7.22 -6.23
CA LEU A 42 -5.04 6.95 -7.43
C LEU A 42 -6.08 8.05 -7.66
N LYS A 43 -6.77 8.50 -6.60
CA LYS A 43 -7.72 9.62 -6.67
C LYS A 43 -7.03 10.91 -7.12
N LEU A 44 -5.87 11.22 -6.56
CA LEU A 44 -5.07 12.38 -6.94
C LEU A 44 -4.69 12.33 -8.42
N ILE A 45 -4.21 11.19 -8.92
CA ILE A 45 -3.87 11.03 -10.34
C ILE A 45 -5.10 11.27 -11.23
N ALA A 46 -6.26 10.71 -10.86
CA ALA A 46 -7.49 10.89 -11.63
C ALA A 46 -7.94 12.36 -11.65
N GLU A 47 -7.85 13.07 -10.52
CA GLU A 47 -8.16 14.49 -10.43
C GLU A 47 -7.21 15.32 -11.31
N LEU A 48 -5.90 15.07 -11.22
CA LEU A 48 -4.90 15.78 -12.02
C LEU A 48 -5.11 15.55 -13.52
N GLN A 49 -5.46 14.33 -13.94
CA GLN A 49 -5.79 14.02 -15.34
C GLN A 49 -7.04 14.76 -15.82
N LEU A 50 -8.05 14.93 -14.94
CA LEU A 50 -9.23 15.72 -15.28
C LEU A 50 -8.88 17.20 -15.44
N GLN A 51 -8.03 17.74 -14.56
CA GLN A 51 -7.54 19.11 -14.66
C GLN A 51 -6.71 19.32 -15.93
N GLU A 52 -5.84 18.37 -16.29
CA GLU A 52 -5.05 18.40 -17.52
C GLU A 52 -5.95 18.47 -18.76
N LYS A 53 -6.99 17.63 -18.83
CA LYS A 53 -7.95 17.62 -19.95
C LYS A 53 -8.69 18.95 -20.08
N ARG A 54 -9.17 19.52 -18.97
CA ARG A 54 -9.82 20.83 -18.96
C ARG A 54 -8.86 21.92 -19.45
N SER A 55 -7.62 21.91 -18.97
CA SER A 55 -6.60 22.85 -19.44
C SER A 55 -6.31 22.70 -20.93
N GLN A 56 -6.32 21.47 -21.47
CA GLN A 56 -6.15 21.23 -22.91
C GLN A 56 -7.32 21.80 -23.73
N GLU A 57 -8.56 21.60 -23.29
CA GLU A 57 -9.76 22.16 -23.95
C GLU A 57 -9.73 23.69 -23.97
N GLU A 58 -9.34 24.30 -22.86
CA GLU A 58 -9.17 25.74 -22.71
C GLU A 58 -8.08 26.31 -23.64
N ILE A 59 -6.95 25.62 -23.76
CA ILE A 59 -5.86 25.99 -24.68
C ILE A 59 -6.36 25.92 -26.13
N LEU A 60 -7.10 24.86 -26.49
CA LEU A 60 -7.67 24.71 -27.83
C LEU A 60 -8.68 25.83 -28.14
N SER A 61 -9.55 26.18 -27.18
CA SER A 61 -10.48 27.31 -27.32
C SER A 61 -9.74 28.63 -27.53
N THR A 62 -8.69 28.88 -26.75
CA THR A 62 -7.83 30.07 -26.87
C THR A 62 -7.15 30.11 -28.24
N ALA A 63 -6.65 28.98 -28.74
CA ALA A 63 -6.02 28.89 -30.06
C ALA A 63 -7.01 29.22 -31.20
N GLN A 64 -8.26 28.75 -31.09
CA GLN A 64 -9.31 29.12 -32.05
C GLN A 64 -9.65 30.61 -32.00
N GLU A 65 -9.60 31.24 -30.82
CA GLU A 65 -9.74 32.70 -30.70
C GLU A 65 -8.59 33.45 -31.35
N ILE A 66 -7.35 33.02 -31.09
CA ILE A 66 -6.16 33.60 -31.73
C ILE A 66 -6.31 33.54 -33.25
N GLN A 67 -6.68 32.39 -33.82
CA GLN A 67 -6.89 32.24 -35.25
C GLN A 67 -7.97 33.20 -35.79
N ARG A 68 -9.09 33.33 -35.07
CA ARG A 68 -10.16 34.27 -35.46
C ARG A 68 -9.68 35.72 -35.47
N TRP A 69 -8.91 36.14 -34.46
CA TRP A 69 -8.36 37.49 -34.41
C TRP A 69 -7.27 37.71 -35.44
N HIS A 70 -6.43 36.72 -35.71
CA HIS A 70 -5.43 36.77 -36.77
C HIS A 70 -6.06 37.05 -38.14
N ILE A 71 -7.13 36.34 -38.49
CA ILE A 71 -7.88 36.58 -39.74
C ILE A 71 -8.46 38.01 -39.77
N ARG A 72 -8.93 38.54 -38.64
CA ARG A 72 -9.44 39.92 -38.55
C ARG A 72 -8.33 40.96 -38.71
N VAL A 73 -7.13 40.70 -38.19
CA VAL A 73 -5.95 41.55 -38.40
C VAL A 73 -5.65 41.64 -39.90
N GLN A 74 -5.53 40.50 -40.59
CA GLN A 74 -5.26 40.46 -42.04
C GLN A 74 -6.33 41.23 -42.81
N LYS A 75 -7.61 40.96 -42.55
CA LYS A 75 -8.72 41.67 -43.20
C LYS A 75 -8.68 43.19 -43.00
N ALA A 76 -8.32 43.65 -41.79
CA ALA A 76 -8.22 45.08 -41.50
C ALA A 76 -7.01 45.72 -42.20
N GLN A 77 -5.90 45.00 -42.29
CA GLN A 77 -4.70 45.42 -43.03
C GLN A 77 -4.99 45.55 -44.52
N ASP A 78 -5.62 44.54 -45.12
CA ASP A 78 -6.00 44.53 -46.54
C ASP A 78 -6.96 45.67 -46.90
N ALA A 79 -7.85 46.03 -45.96
CA ALA A 79 -8.79 47.14 -46.12
C ALA A 79 -8.19 48.52 -45.78
N GLY A 80 -6.91 48.61 -45.42
CA GLY A 80 -6.24 49.86 -45.03
C GLY A 80 -6.75 50.48 -43.71
N ARG A 81 -7.50 49.72 -42.91
CA ARG A 81 -8.07 50.15 -41.61
C ARG A 81 -7.08 49.91 -40.48
N GLN A 82 -6.05 50.76 -40.42
CA GLN A 82 -4.95 50.63 -39.45
C GLN A 82 -5.43 50.72 -37.98
N ASP A 83 -6.48 51.50 -37.71
CA ASP A 83 -7.15 51.59 -36.41
C ASP A 83 -7.64 50.23 -35.92
N LEU A 84 -8.34 49.51 -36.80
CA LEU A 84 -8.90 48.19 -36.51
C LEU A 84 -7.81 47.11 -36.47
N ALA A 85 -6.82 47.20 -37.34
CA ALA A 85 -5.69 46.28 -37.35
C ALA A 85 -4.91 46.33 -36.04
N ALA A 86 -4.57 47.53 -35.54
CA ALA A 86 -3.84 47.69 -34.27
C ALA A 86 -4.65 47.18 -33.07
N ALA A 87 -5.96 47.46 -33.02
CA ALA A 87 -6.84 46.96 -31.96
C ALA A 87 -6.94 45.42 -31.97
N ALA A 88 -7.10 44.81 -33.16
CA ALA A 88 -7.16 43.37 -33.33
C ALA A 88 -5.82 42.68 -32.96
N GLN A 89 -4.68 43.26 -33.34
CA GLN A 89 -3.36 42.76 -32.98
C GLN A 89 -3.14 42.79 -31.46
N THR A 90 -3.58 43.85 -30.79
CA THR A 90 -3.50 43.94 -29.33
C THR A 90 -4.29 42.82 -28.66
N ARG A 91 -5.46 42.49 -29.21
CA ARG A 91 -6.31 41.40 -28.71
C ARG A 91 -5.68 40.02 -28.97
N GLU A 92 -5.14 39.80 -30.16
CA GLU A 92 -4.40 38.58 -30.51
C GLU A 92 -3.19 38.38 -29.58
N ALA A 93 -2.39 39.43 -29.35
CA ALA A 93 -1.24 39.39 -28.45
C ALA A 93 -1.62 39.14 -26.98
N ALA A 94 -2.81 39.59 -26.55
CA ALA A 94 -3.33 39.26 -25.22
C ALA A 94 -3.68 37.76 -25.11
N LEU A 95 -4.38 37.22 -26.11
CA LEU A 95 -4.74 35.80 -26.17
C LEU A 95 -3.52 34.88 -26.28
N LEU A 96 -2.49 35.28 -27.03
CA LEU A 96 -1.22 34.53 -27.10
C LEU A 96 -0.54 34.43 -25.73
N ARG A 97 -0.50 35.53 -24.98
CA ARG A 97 0.05 35.53 -23.61
C ARG A 97 -0.77 34.64 -22.67
N GLU A 98 -2.09 34.73 -22.75
CA GLU A 98 -3.00 33.87 -21.99
C GLU A 98 -2.80 32.38 -22.33
N GLY A 99 -2.73 32.05 -23.63
CA GLY A 99 -2.47 30.70 -24.11
C GLY A 99 -1.14 30.15 -23.58
N ASN A 100 -0.08 30.97 -23.58
CA ASN A 100 1.23 30.59 -23.02
C ASN A 100 1.17 30.33 -21.52
N GLN A 101 0.41 31.12 -20.76
CA GLN A 101 0.22 30.89 -19.33
C GLN A 101 -0.53 29.57 -19.07
N ARG A 102 -1.63 29.32 -19.80
CA ARG A 102 -2.40 28.08 -19.70
C ARG A 102 -1.53 26.87 -20.08
N TRP A 103 -0.71 26.99 -21.13
CA TRP A 103 0.24 25.94 -21.52
C TRP A 103 1.25 25.63 -20.42
N GLY A 104 1.85 26.67 -19.80
CA GLY A 104 2.76 26.48 -18.67
C GLY A 104 2.10 25.78 -17.48
N HIS A 105 0.86 26.13 -17.17
CA HIS A 105 0.08 25.45 -16.14
C HIS A 105 -0.15 23.97 -16.47
N MET A 106 -0.56 23.66 -17.71
CA MET A 106 -0.75 22.29 -18.18
C MET A 106 0.54 21.45 -18.09
N GLN A 107 1.70 22.03 -18.41
CA GLN A 107 2.99 21.34 -18.26
C GLN A 107 3.26 21.00 -16.78
N GLY A 108 3.00 21.94 -15.87
CA GLY A 108 3.10 21.66 -14.43
C GLY A 108 2.13 20.57 -13.95
N LEU A 109 0.93 20.47 -14.53
CA LEU A 109 0.00 19.37 -14.25
C LEU A 109 0.57 18.03 -14.72
N LYS A 110 1.15 17.96 -15.93
CA LYS A 110 1.79 16.75 -16.46
C LYS A 110 2.94 16.27 -15.57
N GLU A 111 3.81 17.18 -15.15
CA GLU A 111 4.91 16.85 -14.23
C GLU A 111 4.39 16.27 -12.90
N ARG A 112 3.33 16.85 -12.33
CA ARG A 112 2.71 16.35 -11.09
C ARG A 112 2.07 14.98 -11.28
N ILE A 113 1.46 14.72 -12.45
CA ILE A 113 0.90 13.40 -12.79
C ILE A 113 2.02 12.36 -12.80
N ASP A 114 3.15 12.66 -13.43
CA ASP A 114 4.26 11.71 -13.53
C ASP A 114 4.91 11.45 -12.16
N GLN A 115 5.08 12.49 -11.34
CA GLN A 115 5.52 12.35 -9.95
C GLN A 115 4.56 11.48 -9.12
N SER A 116 3.25 11.66 -9.29
CA SER A 116 2.22 10.90 -8.58
C SER A 116 2.20 9.43 -9.01
N LYS A 117 2.41 9.14 -10.30
CA LYS A 117 2.54 7.77 -10.81
C LYS A 117 3.78 7.07 -10.26
N GLU A 118 4.89 7.78 -10.15
CA GLU A 118 6.12 7.23 -9.57
C GLU A 118 5.93 6.94 -8.08
N LEU A 119 5.28 7.84 -7.33
CA LEU A 119 4.90 7.59 -5.95
C LEU A 119 4.00 6.35 -5.81
N LEU A 120 2.99 6.22 -6.67
CA LEU A 120 2.09 5.07 -6.68
C LEU A 120 2.87 3.76 -6.85
N ARG A 121 3.82 3.72 -7.80
CA ARG A 121 4.69 2.55 -7.99
C ARG A 121 5.48 2.23 -6.72
N LYS A 122 6.07 3.23 -6.07
CA LYS A 122 6.82 3.04 -4.81
C LYS A 122 5.93 2.47 -3.71
N ILE A 123 4.72 3.00 -3.54
CA ILE A 123 3.73 2.50 -2.56
C ILE A 123 3.38 1.03 -2.85
N GLN A 124 3.14 0.67 -4.12
CA GLN A 124 2.81 -0.69 -4.51
C GLN A 124 3.93 -1.69 -4.20
N VAL A 125 5.18 -1.33 -4.50
CA VAL A 125 6.36 -2.15 -4.16
C VAL A 125 6.45 -2.35 -2.65
N ARG A 126 6.34 -1.27 -1.87
CA ARG A 126 6.38 -1.35 -0.40
C ARG A 126 5.24 -2.17 0.18
N ARG A 127 4.04 -2.08 -0.39
CA ARG A 127 2.90 -2.90 0.02
C ARG A 127 3.17 -4.39 -0.19
N GLN A 128 3.76 -4.76 -1.33
CA GLN A 128 4.14 -6.15 -1.60
C GLN A 128 5.21 -6.64 -0.61
N GLU A 129 6.25 -5.83 -0.35
CA GLU A 129 7.29 -6.19 0.62
C GLU A 129 6.72 -6.42 2.03
N VAL A 130 5.84 -5.53 2.49
CA VAL A 130 5.21 -5.66 3.82
C VAL A 130 4.29 -6.86 3.86
N GLN A 131 3.56 -7.13 2.77
CA GLN A 131 2.67 -8.29 2.68
C GLN A 131 3.45 -9.61 2.77
N THR A 132 4.58 -9.73 2.07
CA THR A 132 5.47 -10.89 2.16
C THR A 132 5.98 -11.08 3.59
N LYS A 133 6.46 -10.00 4.22
CA LYS A 133 6.97 -10.05 5.59
C LYS A 133 5.89 -10.39 6.62
N ALA A 134 4.65 -9.90 6.42
CA ALA A 134 3.51 -10.27 7.26
C ALA A 134 3.19 -11.77 7.14
N ALA A 135 3.22 -12.33 5.94
CA ALA A 135 3.02 -13.76 5.72
C ALA A 135 4.14 -14.59 6.35
N GLU A 136 5.40 -14.19 6.19
CA GLU A 136 6.55 -14.84 6.83
C GLU A 136 6.41 -14.83 8.37
N ALA A 137 6.08 -13.68 8.96
CA ALA A 137 5.86 -13.57 10.41
C ALA A 137 4.72 -14.48 10.92
N GLN A 138 3.62 -14.59 10.16
CA GLN A 138 2.51 -15.49 10.49
C GLN A 138 2.93 -16.98 10.44
N THR A 139 3.70 -17.38 9.42
CA THR A 139 4.18 -18.76 9.29
C THR A 139 5.15 -19.15 10.41
N VAL A 140 6.10 -18.27 10.76
CA VAL A 140 7.02 -18.49 11.89
C VAL A 140 6.25 -18.65 13.20
N ARG A 141 5.22 -17.83 13.44
CA ARG A 141 4.37 -17.94 14.63
C ARG A 141 3.60 -19.27 14.68
N ALA A 142 3.05 -19.71 13.55
CA ALA A 142 2.34 -20.99 13.48
C ALA A 142 3.28 -22.17 13.79
N GLN A 143 4.52 -22.14 13.30
CA GLN A 143 5.53 -23.17 13.58
C GLN A 143 5.99 -23.16 15.05
N GLN A 144 6.17 -21.97 15.65
CA GLN A 144 6.51 -21.85 17.07
C GLN A 144 5.38 -22.35 17.99
N ALA A 145 4.12 -22.03 17.66
CA ALA A 145 2.96 -22.53 18.40
C ALA A 145 2.83 -24.06 18.33
N GLN A 146 3.07 -24.66 17.15
CA GLN A 146 3.11 -26.12 17.00
C GLN A 146 4.27 -26.76 17.77
N THR A 147 5.43 -26.09 17.82
CA THR A 147 6.60 -26.58 18.57
C THR A 147 6.37 -26.50 20.08
N GLN A 148 5.75 -25.43 20.59
CA GLN A 148 5.35 -25.33 22.00
C GLN A 148 4.31 -26.39 22.38
N GLN A 149 3.28 -26.60 21.56
CA GLN A 149 2.30 -27.68 21.78
C GLN A 149 2.96 -29.06 21.76
N ARG A 150 3.95 -29.29 20.89
CA ARG A 150 4.73 -30.54 20.85
C ARG A 150 5.65 -30.71 22.07
N ILE A 151 6.21 -29.63 22.61
CA ILE A 151 7.06 -29.67 23.81
C ILE A 151 6.21 -29.83 25.08
N GLU A 152 5.04 -29.19 25.16
CA GLU A 152 4.10 -29.37 26.27
C GLU A 152 3.49 -30.78 26.27
N THR A 153 3.17 -31.33 25.10
CA THR A 153 2.69 -32.72 24.98
C THR A 153 3.81 -33.75 25.19
N ASN A 154 5.08 -33.48 24.85
CA ASN A 154 6.17 -34.39 25.19
C ASN A 154 6.70 -34.21 26.63
N GLY A 155 6.56 -33.03 27.24
CA GLY A 155 7.06 -32.72 28.57
C GLY A 155 6.24 -33.37 29.70
N TRP A 156 4.93 -33.55 29.49
CA TRP A 156 4.08 -34.29 30.43
C TRP A 156 4.24 -35.82 30.31
N TRP A 157 4.58 -36.33 29.12
CA TRP A 157 4.69 -37.77 28.86
C TRP A 157 6.11 -38.33 29.01
N ASN A 158 7.14 -37.49 29.12
CA ASN A 158 8.54 -37.94 29.09
C ASN A 158 9.38 -37.54 30.32
N SER A 159 8.75 -37.17 31.44
CA SER A 159 9.44 -36.91 32.71
C SER A 159 9.88 -38.18 33.45
N THR A 160 9.88 -39.35 32.81
CA THR A 160 10.18 -40.65 33.46
C THR A 160 11.12 -41.55 32.66
N SER A 161 12.08 -41.01 31.91
CA SER A 161 13.08 -41.90 31.29
C SER A 161 14.45 -41.27 31.05
N SER A 162 15.17 -40.97 32.13
CA SER A 162 16.62 -41.26 32.15
C SER A 162 17.18 -41.10 33.56
N SER A 163 17.39 -42.24 34.25
CA SER A 163 18.41 -42.51 35.29
C SER A 163 17.96 -43.22 36.60
N SER A 164 16.93 -44.08 36.60
CA SER A 164 16.76 -45.04 37.71
C SER A 164 16.13 -46.37 37.28
N SER A 165 16.90 -47.19 36.59
CA SER A 165 16.52 -48.48 35.96
C SER A 165 16.24 -49.64 36.96
N GLY A 166 15.54 -49.38 38.06
CA GLY A 166 15.21 -50.41 39.06
C GLY A 166 13.91 -50.19 39.83
N PHE A 167 13.38 -48.96 39.88
CA PHE A 167 12.11 -48.65 40.59
C PHE A 167 10.87 -48.73 39.67
N ASP A 168 11.05 -48.53 38.35
CA ASP A 168 9.94 -48.47 37.37
C ASP A 168 9.22 -49.82 37.16
N ASP A 169 9.92 -50.95 37.28
CA ASP A 169 9.31 -52.26 37.00
C ASP A 169 8.26 -52.68 38.06
N LEU A 170 8.38 -52.17 39.29
CA LEU A 170 7.37 -52.40 40.34
C LEU A 170 6.17 -51.49 40.17
N GLU A 171 6.38 -50.23 39.82
CA GLU A 171 5.32 -49.25 39.57
C GLU A 171 4.48 -49.65 38.34
N GLU A 172 5.11 -50.13 37.27
CA GLU A 172 4.38 -50.67 36.12
C GLU A 172 3.52 -51.90 36.47
N LYS A 173 4.01 -52.78 37.35
CA LYS A 173 3.25 -53.94 37.81
C LYS A 173 2.03 -53.53 38.65
N PHE A 174 2.19 -52.53 39.52
CA PHE A 174 1.08 -52.00 40.30
C PHE A 174 0.03 -51.32 39.41
N ARG A 175 0.44 -50.49 38.45
CA ARG A 175 -0.48 -49.85 37.51
C ARG A 175 -1.27 -50.86 36.66
N ARG A 176 -0.60 -51.93 36.20
CA ARG A 176 -1.28 -53.02 35.47
C ARG A 176 -2.27 -53.76 36.37
N TRP A 177 -1.94 -53.95 37.64
CA TRP A 177 -2.84 -54.60 38.59
C TRP A 177 -4.05 -53.73 38.93
N GLU A 178 -3.87 -52.42 39.17
CA GLU A 178 -4.96 -51.49 39.49
C GLU A 178 -5.93 -51.31 38.31
N THR A 179 -5.41 -51.16 37.10
CA THR A 179 -6.24 -51.08 35.88
C THR A 179 -7.04 -52.36 35.63
N GLN A 180 -6.46 -53.53 35.94
CA GLN A 180 -7.15 -54.80 35.86
C GLN A 180 -8.25 -54.93 36.94
N ASP A 181 -7.99 -54.48 38.17
CA ASP A 181 -8.98 -54.50 39.27
C ASP A 181 -10.16 -53.57 38.99
N GLU A 182 -9.89 -52.36 38.46
CA GLU A 182 -10.94 -51.42 38.05
C GLU A 182 -11.81 -51.98 36.92
N LEU A 183 -11.21 -52.68 35.96
CA LEU A 183 -11.94 -53.38 34.89
C LEU A 183 -12.79 -54.53 35.43
N GLU A 184 -12.30 -55.29 36.41
CA GLU A 184 -13.08 -56.35 37.06
C GLU A 184 -14.22 -55.79 37.91
N GLN A 185 -14.01 -54.68 38.63
CA GLN A 185 -15.07 -53.98 39.35
C GLN A 185 -16.15 -53.44 38.41
N MET A 186 -15.76 -52.84 37.27
CA MET A 186 -16.72 -52.39 36.26
C MET A 186 -17.49 -53.56 35.64
N LYS A 187 -16.82 -54.68 35.34
CA LYS A 187 -17.50 -55.91 34.86
C LYS A 187 -18.47 -56.48 35.87
N ARG A 188 -18.15 -56.45 37.17
CA ARG A 188 -19.08 -56.86 38.25
C ARG A 188 -20.27 -55.92 38.40
N ASN A 189 -20.07 -54.62 38.21
CA ASN A 189 -21.13 -53.61 38.31
C ASN A 189 -22.06 -53.61 37.09
N LEU A 190 -21.61 -54.12 35.94
CA LEU A 190 -22.41 -54.28 34.71
C LEU A 190 -23.11 -55.66 34.62
N GLY A 191 -22.86 -56.56 35.59
CA GLY A 191 -23.40 -57.92 35.64
C GLY A 191 -24.51 -58.14 36.68
N LYS A 192 -25.18 -57.07 37.16
CA LYS A 192 -26.40 -57.14 37.98
C LYS A 192 -27.55 -56.42 37.30
#